data_AF-A0ABD4L835-F1
#
_entry.id   AF-A0ABD4L835-F1
#
_cell.length_a   1.000
_cell.length_b   1.000
_cell.length_c   1.000
_cell.angle_alpha   90.00
_cell.angle_beta   90.00
_cell.angle_gamma   90.00
#
_symmetry.space_group_name_H-M   'P 1'
#
loop_
_entity.id
_entity.type
_entity.pdbx_description
1 polymer ?
#
loop_
_entity_poly.entity_id
_entity_poly.type
_entity_poly.pdbx_seq_one_letter_code
_entity_poly.pdbx_strand_id
1 'polypeptide(L)'
;VTLKDYTFKQPAYDQRHEHPAPDLGEHAQRDDYEHYDYPGRYKAAASGVPFTRVRLEALRAEANTAQAESDLPELAPGSRFTLTDHDIAALNRDWQVIAVVHHGEQPQALEEDGGDGRTRYFNELVLAPADRAWRPAPPVRPRVDGPQVAFVVGPEGEEIHCDEHGRVKVQFPWDRYAEPDDTASCWIRVSQDWAGGGYGSMAIPRIGHEVVVSFLEGDPDQPL
;
A
#
# COMPACT_ATOMS: atom_id res chain seq x y z
N VAL A 1 -5.24 -7.95 -12.96
CA VAL A 1 -4.35 -8.14 -11.79
C VAL A 1 -4.89 -9.27 -10.96
N THR A 2 -4.03 -10.18 -10.54
CA THR A 2 -4.35 -11.32 -9.68
C THR A 2 -3.46 -11.27 -8.45
N LEU A 3 -4.04 -11.21 -7.26
CA LEU A 3 -3.31 -11.31 -6.01
C LEU A 3 -3.66 -12.62 -5.31
N LYS A 4 -2.71 -13.17 -4.56
CA LYS A 4 -2.94 -14.33 -3.70
C LYS A 4 -2.30 -14.14 -2.33
N ASP A 5 -2.88 -14.73 -1.30
CA ASP A 5 -2.29 -14.80 0.05
C ASP A 5 -2.58 -16.16 0.70
N TYR A 6 -2.21 -16.33 1.97
CA TYR A 6 -2.45 -17.51 2.78
C TYR A 6 -2.90 -17.12 4.19
N THR A 7 -3.90 -17.84 4.71
CA THR A 7 -4.30 -17.78 6.12
C THR A 7 -4.36 -19.17 6.72
N PHE A 8 -3.64 -19.37 7.83
CA PHE A 8 -3.65 -20.66 8.53
C PHE A 8 -4.99 -20.97 9.20
N LYS A 9 -5.86 -19.96 9.38
CA LYS A 9 -7.22 -20.14 9.92
C LYS A 9 -8.17 -20.81 8.92
N GLN A 10 -7.88 -20.69 7.62
CA GLN A 10 -8.66 -21.31 6.54
C GLN A 10 -7.70 -21.82 5.46
N PRO A 11 -6.89 -22.86 5.75
CA PRO A 11 -5.74 -23.24 4.90
C PRO A 11 -6.15 -23.82 3.54
N ALA A 12 -7.37 -24.36 3.42
CA ALA A 12 -7.89 -24.90 2.17
C ALA A 12 -8.48 -23.83 1.22
N TYR A 13 -8.70 -22.61 1.72
CA TYR A 13 -9.25 -21.53 0.90
C TYR A 13 -8.13 -20.83 0.13
N ASP A 14 -8.28 -20.72 -1.19
CA ASP A 14 -7.20 -20.30 -2.10
C ASP A 14 -6.74 -18.84 -1.89
N GLN A 15 -7.57 -17.99 -1.25
CA GLN A 15 -7.31 -16.55 -1.05
C GLN A 15 -6.81 -15.85 -2.33
N ARG A 16 -7.29 -16.28 -3.50
CA ARG A 16 -6.97 -15.70 -4.80
C ARG A 16 -8.06 -14.73 -5.22
N HIS A 17 -7.67 -13.54 -5.61
CA HIS A 17 -8.57 -12.49 -6.06
C HIS A 17 -8.09 -11.88 -7.36
N GLU A 18 -9.03 -11.63 -8.26
CA GLU A 18 -8.77 -11.10 -9.60
C GLU A 18 -9.55 -9.81 -9.81
N HIS A 19 -8.90 -8.84 -10.43
CA HIS A 19 -9.53 -7.61 -10.89
C HIS A 19 -9.07 -7.30 -12.33
N PRO A 20 -9.95 -7.46 -13.33
CA PRO A 20 -9.64 -7.09 -14.71
C PRO A 20 -9.68 -5.58 -14.90
N ALA A 21 -8.89 -5.07 -15.84
CA ALA A 21 -8.92 -3.65 -16.19
C ALA A 21 -10.11 -3.33 -17.10
N PRO A 22 -10.85 -2.24 -16.83
CA PRO A 22 -11.87 -1.76 -17.74
C PRO A 22 -11.23 -1.06 -18.96
N ASP A 23 -12.00 -0.98 -20.04
CA ASP A 23 -11.75 -0.11 -21.21
C ASP A 23 -10.38 -0.28 -21.89
N LEU A 24 -9.78 -1.47 -21.83
CA LEU A 24 -8.48 -1.73 -22.46
C LEU A 24 -8.51 -1.46 -23.97
N GLY A 25 -9.58 -1.89 -24.65
CA GLY A 25 -9.73 -1.73 -26.10
C GLY A 25 -9.84 -0.27 -26.56
N GLU A 26 -10.39 0.63 -25.73
CA GLU A 26 -10.52 2.06 -26.07
C GLU A 26 -9.18 2.77 -26.22
N HIS A 27 -8.14 2.22 -25.56
CA HIS A 27 -6.78 2.77 -25.58
C HIS A 27 -5.79 1.85 -26.31
N ALA A 28 -6.30 0.93 -27.14
CA ALA A 28 -5.50 -0.07 -27.86
C ALA A 28 -4.55 -0.89 -26.97
N GLN A 29 -4.98 -1.15 -25.72
CA GLN A 29 -4.21 -1.92 -24.76
C GLN A 29 -4.56 -3.41 -24.86
N ARG A 30 -3.55 -4.26 -24.68
CA ARG A 30 -3.70 -5.72 -24.69
C ARG A 30 -4.46 -6.20 -23.46
N ASP A 31 -5.31 -7.20 -23.65
CA ASP A 31 -6.11 -7.85 -22.61
C ASP A 31 -5.54 -9.19 -22.13
N ASP A 32 -4.47 -9.68 -22.78
CA ASP A 32 -3.83 -10.96 -22.50
C ASP A 32 -2.64 -10.87 -21.51
N TYR A 33 -2.33 -9.67 -21.01
CA TYR A 33 -1.27 -9.46 -20.03
C TYR A 33 -1.80 -9.54 -18.60
N GLU A 34 -1.33 -10.53 -17.84
CA GLU A 34 -1.62 -10.68 -16.42
C GLU A 34 -0.48 -10.13 -15.55
N HIS A 35 -0.85 -9.37 -14.52
CA HIS A 35 0.03 -9.06 -13.40
C HIS A 35 -0.38 -9.90 -12.18
N TYR A 36 0.48 -10.83 -11.76
CA TYR A 36 0.32 -11.68 -10.58
C TYR A 36 1.31 -11.30 -9.46
N ASP A 37 0.87 -11.31 -8.20
CA ASP A 37 1.75 -11.05 -7.04
C ASP A 37 1.31 -11.84 -5.79
N TYR A 38 2.30 -12.24 -4.98
CA TYR A 38 2.15 -12.93 -3.69
C TYR A 38 3.29 -12.51 -2.75
N PRO A 39 3.02 -12.22 -1.45
CA PRO A 39 1.72 -12.25 -0.78
C PRO A 39 0.92 -10.95 -1.00
N GLY A 40 -0.41 -11.09 -1.03
CA GLY A 40 -1.37 -9.99 -1.22
C GLY A 40 -1.58 -9.07 0.00
N ARG A 41 -1.07 -9.43 1.18
CA ARG A 41 -1.23 -8.79 2.50
C ARG A 41 -2.68 -8.69 2.98
N TYR A 42 -3.47 -9.73 2.76
CA TYR A 42 -4.83 -9.84 3.28
C TYR A 42 -5.09 -11.25 3.78
N LYS A 43 -5.97 -11.38 4.80
CA LYS A 43 -6.29 -12.68 5.41
C LYS A 43 -7.77 -13.07 5.27
N ALA A 44 -8.55 -12.24 4.57
CA ALA A 44 -9.98 -12.44 4.32
C ALA A 44 -10.37 -11.92 2.94
N ALA A 45 -11.36 -12.58 2.32
CA ALA A 45 -11.84 -12.24 0.98
C ALA A 45 -12.38 -10.80 0.88
N ALA A 46 -13.07 -10.33 1.92
CA ALA A 46 -13.60 -8.96 1.98
C ALA A 46 -12.49 -7.89 1.88
N SER A 47 -11.27 -8.20 2.31
CA SER A 47 -10.10 -7.31 2.17
C SER A 47 -9.32 -7.59 0.89
N GLY A 48 -9.27 -8.85 0.42
CA GLY A 48 -8.54 -9.22 -0.80
C GLY A 48 -9.07 -8.58 -2.07
N VAL A 49 -10.40 -8.47 -2.20
CA VAL A 49 -11.04 -7.80 -3.35
C VAL A 49 -10.61 -6.32 -3.48
N PRO A 50 -10.77 -5.46 -2.45
CA PRO A 50 -10.35 -4.06 -2.55
C PRO A 50 -8.83 -3.90 -2.70
N PHE A 51 -8.00 -4.76 -2.09
CA PHE A 51 -6.55 -4.73 -2.29
C PHE A 51 -6.16 -4.99 -3.75
N THR A 52 -6.78 -5.99 -4.37
CA THR A 52 -6.54 -6.36 -5.78
C THR A 52 -6.97 -5.23 -6.71
N ARG A 53 -8.13 -4.60 -6.44
CA ARG A 53 -8.60 -3.43 -7.17
C ARG A 53 -7.64 -2.24 -7.04
N VAL A 54 -7.26 -1.87 -5.83
CA VAL A 54 -6.36 -0.72 -5.58
C VAL A 54 -4.99 -0.96 -6.22
N ARG A 55 -4.49 -2.20 -6.21
CA ARG A 55 -3.24 -2.56 -6.92
C ARG A 55 -3.36 -2.31 -8.42
N LEU A 56 -4.48 -2.69 -9.03
CA LEU A 56 -4.73 -2.41 -10.44
C LEU A 56 -4.82 -0.91 -10.73
N GLU A 57 -5.57 -0.17 -9.92
CA GLU A 57 -5.69 1.29 -10.04
C GLU A 57 -4.31 1.97 -9.97
N ALA A 58 -3.44 1.53 -9.06
CA ALA A 58 -2.07 2.05 -8.93
C ALA A 58 -1.17 1.71 -10.12
N LEU A 59 -1.21 0.45 -10.60
CA LEU A 59 -0.44 0.05 -11.79
C LEU A 59 -0.88 0.79 -13.06
N ARG A 60 -2.12 1.30 -13.08
CA ARG A 60 -2.70 2.03 -14.21
C ARG A 60 -2.79 3.54 -13.98
N ALA A 61 -2.18 4.06 -12.92
CA ALA A 61 -2.29 5.47 -12.55
C ALA A 61 -1.79 6.42 -13.66
N GLU A 62 -0.81 5.96 -14.46
CA GLU A 62 -0.23 6.70 -15.57
C GLU A 62 -0.75 6.25 -16.94
N ALA A 63 -1.66 5.27 -16.99
CA ALA A 63 -2.13 4.70 -18.25
C ALA A 63 -2.94 5.71 -19.10
N ASN A 64 -3.69 6.58 -18.42
CA ASN A 64 -4.51 7.61 -19.04
C ASN A 64 -4.25 8.95 -18.35
N THR A 65 -3.28 9.70 -18.85
CA THR A 65 -2.97 11.05 -18.39
C THR A 65 -3.00 12.03 -19.55
N ALA A 66 -3.18 13.31 -19.24
CA ALA A 66 -3.06 14.40 -20.18
C ALA A 66 -2.08 15.45 -19.64
N GLN A 67 -1.32 16.05 -20.53
CA GLN A 67 -0.51 17.24 -20.24
C GLN A 67 -1.29 18.46 -20.70
N ALA A 68 -1.31 19.51 -19.89
CA ALA A 68 -2.01 20.75 -20.20
C ALA A 68 -1.24 21.97 -19.67
N GLU A 69 -1.52 23.13 -20.25
CA GLU A 69 -1.03 24.42 -19.76
C GLU A 69 -2.23 25.29 -19.39
N SER A 70 -2.06 26.14 -18.38
CA SER A 70 -3.09 27.10 -17.96
C SER A 70 -2.48 28.37 -17.36
N ASP A 71 -3.29 29.42 -17.26
CA ASP A 71 -3.02 30.65 -16.54
C ASP A 71 -3.85 30.76 -15.24
N LEU A 72 -4.57 29.71 -14.85
CA LEU A 72 -5.39 29.67 -13.64
C LEU A 72 -4.54 29.42 -12.39
N PRO A 73 -4.41 30.40 -11.46
CA PRO A 73 -3.55 30.27 -10.28
C PRO A 73 -4.09 29.35 -9.19
N GLU A 74 -5.38 29.02 -9.24
CA GLU A 74 -6.07 28.20 -8.23
C GLU A 74 -5.91 26.69 -8.44
N LEU A 75 -5.32 26.25 -9.55
CA LEU A 75 -5.12 24.84 -9.84
C LEU A 75 -4.04 24.26 -8.92
N ALA A 76 -4.40 23.20 -8.19
CA ALA A 76 -3.50 22.49 -7.29
C ALA A 76 -3.75 20.97 -7.42
N PRO A 77 -2.79 20.10 -7.05
CA PRO A 77 -3.01 18.67 -7.07
C PRO A 77 -4.20 18.29 -6.18
N GLY A 78 -5.11 17.48 -6.71
CA GLY A 78 -6.38 17.12 -6.06
C GLY A 78 -7.58 17.95 -6.51
N SER A 79 -7.37 19.13 -7.11
CA SER A 79 -8.45 19.92 -7.70
C SER A 79 -9.09 19.20 -8.88
N ARG A 80 -10.39 19.40 -9.06
CA ARG A 80 -11.18 18.86 -10.17
C ARG A 80 -11.84 20.00 -10.93
N PHE A 81 -11.90 19.88 -12.24
CA PHE A 81 -12.58 20.83 -13.12
C PHE A 81 -13.15 20.12 -14.35
N THR A 82 -14.15 20.74 -14.97
CA THR A 82 -14.71 20.29 -16.24
C THR A 82 -14.02 21.06 -17.37
N LEU A 83 -13.41 20.35 -18.32
CA LEU A 83 -12.90 20.97 -19.55
C LEU A 83 -14.05 21.12 -20.55
N THR A 84 -14.18 22.31 -21.14
CA THR A 84 -15.18 22.62 -22.17
C THR A 84 -14.52 23.27 -23.39
N ASP A 85 -15.21 23.28 -24.52
CA ASP A 85 -14.81 23.93 -25.78
C ASP A 85 -13.46 23.48 -26.37
N HIS A 86 -13.00 22.27 -26.05
CA HIS A 86 -11.86 21.65 -26.72
C HIS A 86 -12.29 21.03 -28.07
N ASP A 87 -11.49 21.21 -29.12
CA ASP A 87 -11.79 20.71 -30.49
C ASP A 87 -12.02 19.20 -30.54
N ILE A 88 -11.26 18.45 -29.74
CA ILE A 88 -11.48 17.01 -29.53
C ILE A 88 -12.57 16.81 -28.49
N ALA A 89 -13.76 16.43 -28.96
CA ALA A 89 -14.95 16.23 -28.12
C ALA A 89 -14.72 15.30 -26.92
N ALA A 90 -13.92 14.24 -27.08
CA ALA A 90 -13.62 13.28 -26.01
C ALA A 90 -12.83 13.86 -24.82
N LEU A 91 -12.16 15.01 -25.00
CA LEU A 91 -11.44 15.69 -23.93
C LEU A 91 -12.33 16.64 -23.13
N ASN A 92 -13.53 16.98 -23.63
CA ASN A 92 -14.51 17.79 -22.91
C ASN A 92 -15.23 16.96 -21.84
N ARG A 93 -14.54 16.77 -20.72
CA ARG A 93 -14.95 15.93 -19.59
C ARG A 93 -14.38 16.47 -18.29
N ASP A 94 -14.71 15.81 -17.19
CA ASP A 94 -14.12 16.11 -15.89
C ASP A 94 -12.70 15.57 -15.78
N TRP A 95 -11.79 16.44 -15.34
CA TRP A 95 -10.39 16.16 -15.10
C TRP A 95 -10.03 16.43 -13.64
N GLN A 96 -9.06 15.67 -13.15
CA GLN A 96 -8.43 15.86 -11.86
C GLN A 96 -6.96 16.21 -12.07
N VAL A 97 -6.49 17.27 -11.40
CA VAL A 97 -5.07 17.65 -11.40
C VAL A 97 -4.30 16.67 -10.52
N ILE A 98 -3.30 16.00 -11.08
CA ILE A 98 -2.41 15.09 -10.36
C ILE A 98 -1.03 15.70 -10.09
N ALA A 99 -0.58 16.63 -10.94
CA ALA A 99 0.61 17.45 -10.70
C ALA A 99 0.44 18.83 -11.33
N VAL A 100 1.10 19.83 -10.75
CA VAL A 100 1.18 21.19 -11.30
C VAL A 100 2.57 21.78 -11.02
N VAL A 101 3.11 22.49 -12.00
CA VAL A 101 4.30 23.35 -11.84
C VAL A 101 3.89 24.77 -12.18
N HIS A 102 4.05 25.69 -11.23
CA HIS A 102 3.70 27.09 -11.41
C HIS A 102 4.92 27.92 -11.80
N HIS A 103 4.75 28.77 -12.80
CA HIS A 103 5.77 29.68 -13.29
C HIS A 103 5.30 31.12 -13.12
N GLY A 104 6.15 31.96 -12.54
CA GLY A 104 5.91 33.38 -12.35
C GLY A 104 7.14 34.19 -12.74
N GLU A 105 6.96 35.16 -13.63
CA GLU A 105 7.99 36.09 -14.08
C GLU A 105 7.50 37.51 -13.79
N GLN A 106 8.32 38.33 -13.11
CA GLN A 106 7.98 39.73 -12.81
C GLN A 106 9.16 40.67 -13.08
N PRO A 107 9.47 40.98 -14.36
CA PRO A 107 10.60 41.85 -14.70
C PRO A 107 10.46 43.28 -14.18
N GLN A 108 9.23 43.80 -14.06
CA GLN A 108 8.98 45.18 -13.62
C GLN A 108 9.35 45.46 -12.15
N ALA A 109 9.56 44.43 -11.32
CA ALA A 109 10.00 44.60 -9.94
C ALA A 109 11.46 45.11 -9.84
N LEU A 110 12.22 45.03 -10.93
CA LEU A 110 13.63 45.46 -11.01
C LEU A 110 13.80 46.88 -11.58
N GLU A 111 12.71 47.60 -11.81
CA GLU A 111 12.72 48.99 -12.33
C GLU A 111 13.63 49.16 -13.55
N GLU A 112 14.68 49.99 -13.47
CA GLU A 112 15.61 50.29 -14.57
C GLU A 112 16.52 49.10 -14.95
N ASP A 113 16.70 48.14 -14.05
CA ASP A 113 17.45 46.89 -14.30
C ASP A 113 16.54 45.76 -14.84
N GLY A 114 15.23 45.98 -14.87
CA GLY A 114 14.25 45.07 -15.45
C GLY A 114 14.25 45.17 -16.97
N GLY A 115 14.54 44.06 -17.66
CA GLY A 115 14.35 44.02 -19.12
C GLY A 115 12.90 44.27 -19.55
N ASP A 116 12.66 44.43 -20.85
CA ASP A 116 11.35 44.76 -21.47
C ASP A 116 10.22 43.70 -21.31
N GLY A 117 10.38 42.72 -20.42
CA GLY A 117 9.42 41.63 -20.22
C GLY A 117 8.18 42.08 -19.43
N ARG A 118 7.02 41.49 -19.76
CA ARG A 118 5.78 41.67 -18.99
C ARG A 118 5.73 40.70 -17.80
N THR A 119 5.06 41.09 -16.72
CA THR A 119 4.70 40.16 -15.65
C THR A 119 3.86 39.04 -16.25
N ARG A 120 4.26 37.79 -16.03
CA ARG A 120 3.62 36.61 -16.60
C ARG A 120 3.43 35.56 -15.52
N TYR A 121 2.26 34.92 -15.57
CA TYR A 121 1.98 33.70 -14.84
C TYR A 121 1.51 32.63 -15.82
N PHE A 122 1.96 31.40 -15.64
CA PHE A 122 1.42 30.22 -16.29
C PHE A 122 1.75 28.98 -15.47
N ASN A 123 1.13 27.85 -15.80
CA ASN A 123 1.42 26.58 -15.17
C ASN A 123 1.37 25.43 -16.18
N GLU A 124 2.13 24.39 -15.87
CA GLU A 124 2.12 23.11 -16.55
C GLU A 124 1.44 22.08 -15.65
N LEU A 125 0.52 21.30 -16.21
CA LEU A 125 -0.38 20.41 -15.50
C LEU A 125 -0.22 18.98 -16.00
N VAL A 126 -0.32 18.03 -15.08
CA VAL A 126 -0.62 16.64 -15.41
C VAL A 126 -2.00 16.32 -14.87
N LEU A 127 -2.87 15.81 -15.74
CA LEU A 127 -4.28 15.54 -15.48
C LEU A 127 -4.58 14.04 -15.59
N ALA A 128 -5.53 13.58 -14.81
CA ALA A 128 -6.15 12.26 -14.94
C ALA A 128 -7.68 12.42 -15.08
N PRO A 129 -8.38 11.54 -15.82
CA PRO A 129 -9.85 11.56 -15.88
C PRO A 129 -10.48 11.44 -14.49
N ALA A 130 -11.44 12.31 -14.15
CA ALA A 130 -11.98 12.40 -12.78
C ALA A 130 -12.92 11.24 -12.38
N ASP A 131 -13.38 10.47 -13.36
CA ASP A 131 -14.18 9.24 -13.19
C ASP A 131 -13.35 8.01 -12.83
N ARG A 132 -12.02 8.14 -12.82
CA ARG A 132 -11.09 7.08 -12.42
C ARG A 132 -10.36 7.44 -11.14
N ALA A 133 -10.20 6.45 -10.26
CA ALA A 133 -9.40 6.63 -9.06
C ALA A 133 -7.91 6.63 -9.44
N TRP A 134 -7.24 7.75 -9.21
CA TRP A 134 -5.78 7.80 -9.26
C TRP A 134 -5.21 7.28 -7.93
N ARG A 135 -4.20 6.40 -8.02
CA ARG A 135 -3.50 5.86 -6.86
C ARG A 135 -1.99 6.03 -7.08
N PRO A 136 -1.23 6.55 -6.11
CA PRO A 136 0.22 6.59 -6.24
C PRO A 136 0.81 5.19 -6.28
N ALA A 137 2.01 5.06 -6.84
CA ALA A 137 2.80 3.85 -6.69
C ALA A 137 3.04 3.55 -5.20
N PRO A 138 2.92 2.29 -4.75
CA PRO A 138 3.18 1.95 -3.37
C PRO A 138 4.66 2.22 -3.04
N PRO A 139 4.96 2.82 -1.87
CA PRO A 139 6.34 3.02 -1.45
C PRO A 139 7.05 1.68 -1.24
N VAL A 140 8.38 1.72 -1.21
CA VAL A 140 9.18 0.56 -0.85
C VAL A 140 8.80 0.11 0.56
N ARG A 141 8.44 -1.16 0.70
CA ARG A 141 8.02 -1.74 1.97
C ARG A 141 9.22 -1.83 2.92
N PRO A 142 9.06 -1.51 4.22
CA PRO A 142 10.03 -1.88 5.24
C PRO A 142 10.25 -3.39 5.23
N ARG A 143 11.50 -3.81 5.47
CA ARG A 143 11.87 -5.22 5.52
C ARG A 143 12.70 -5.51 6.75
N VAL A 144 12.51 -6.69 7.32
CA VAL A 144 13.44 -7.28 8.29
C VAL A 144 14.33 -8.27 7.53
N ASP A 145 15.62 -7.97 7.45
CA ASP A 145 16.56 -8.75 6.63
C ASP A 145 16.87 -10.14 7.21
N GLY A 146 16.59 -10.35 8.50
CA GLY A 146 16.86 -11.62 9.18
C GLY A 146 16.05 -11.78 10.46
N PRO A 147 16.16 -12.95 11.10
CA PRO A 147 15.47 -13.22 12.35
C PRO A 147 15.98 -12.32 13.48
N GLN A 148 15.13 -12.10 14.47
CA GLN A 148 15.43 -11.29 15.64
C GLN A 148 15.10 -12.05 16.93
N VAL A 149 15.69 -11.62 18.05
CA VAL A 149 15.32 -12.15 19.37
C VAL A 149 14.17 -11.36 19.96
N ALA A 150 13.31 -12.02 20.71
CA ALA A 150 12.23 -11.42 21.49
C ALA A 150 12.00 -12.23 22.77
N PHE A 151 11.34 -11.62 23.75
CA PHE A 151 11.00 -12.27 25.02
C PHE A 151 9.52 -12.56 25.08
N VAL A 152 9.14 -13.78 25.48
CA VAL A 152 7.74 -14.17 25.62
C VAL A 152 7.11 -13.41 26.78
N VAL A 153 5.93 -12.85 26.56
CA VAL A 153 5.18 -12.05 27.55
C VAL A 153 3.74 -12.53 27.68
N GLY A 154 3.10 -12.13 28.78
CA GLY A 154 1.72 -12.46 29.08
C GLY A 154 1.24 -11.76 30.36
N PRO A 155 0.04 -12.10 30.85
CA PRO A 155 -0.55 -11.47 32.02
C PRO A 155 0.30 -11.67 33.28
N GLU A 156 0.21 -10.72 34.21
CA GLU A 156 0.89 -10.82 35.50
C GLU A 156 0.46 -12.08 36.28
N GLY A 157 1.42 -12.81 36.85
CA GLY A 157 1.18 -14.01 37.65
C GLY A 157 0.98 -15.30 36.84
N GLU A 158 0.93 -15.22 35.51
CA GLU A 158 0.90 -16.39 34.63
C GLU A 158 2.32 -16.87 34.29
N GLU A 159 2.46 -18.18 34.06
CA GLU A 159 3.71 -18.77 33.57
C GLU A 159 3.64 -19.11 32.08
N ILE A 160 2.45 -19.47 31.58
CA ILE A 160 2.21 -19.88 30.20
C ILE A 160 1.02 -19.07 29.67
N HIS A 161 1.22 -18.36 28.56
CA HIS A 161 0.16 -17.61 27.89
C HIS A 161 0.11 -17.96 26.41
N CYS A 162 -0.85 -18.82 26.04
CA CYS A 162 -1.07 -19.22 24.66
C CYS A 162 -2.55 -19.31 24.29
N ASP A 163 -2.84 -19.26 23.00
CA ASP A 163 -4.19 -19.46 22.47
C ASP A 163 -4.43 -20.89 21.96
N GLU A 164 -5.61 -21.13 21.37
CA GLU A 164 -6.03 -22.44 20.83
C GLU A 164 -5.10 -23.00 19.74
N HIS A 165 -4.21 -22.18 19.17
CA HIS A 165 -3.25 -22.59 18.15
C HIS A 165 -1.82 -22.71 18.70
N GLY A 166 -1.63 -22.62 20.03
CA GLY A 166 -0.31 -22.67 20.65
C GLY A 166 0.56 -21.44 20.31
N ARG A 167 -0.06 -20.31 19.97
CA ARG A 167 0.63 -19.06 19.69
C ARG A 167 0.99 -18.37 20.99
N VAL A 168 2.06 -17.59 20.98
CA VAL A 168 2.49 -16.77 22.13
C VAL A 168 2.51 -15.30 21.77
N LYS A 169 2.63 -14.43 22.77
CA LYS A 169 2.95 -13.02 22.58
C LYS A 169 4.37 -12.76 23.02
N VAL A 170 5.03 -11.82 22.36
CA VAL A 170 6.42 -11.44 22.63
C VAL A 170 6.57 -9.93 22.77
N GLN A 171 7.63 -9.50 23.43
CA GLN A 171 8.13 -8.14 23.40
C GLN A 171 9.48 -8.12 22.68
N PHE A 172 9.60 -7.24 21.69
CA PHE A 172 10.85 -7.04 20.98
C PHE A 172 11.75 -6.05 21.74
N PRO A 173 13.09 -6.24 21.75
CA PRO A 173 14.01 -5.34 22.47
C PRO A 173 14.00 -3.89 21.97
N TRP A 174 13.54 -3.66 20.74
CA TRP A 174 13.42 -2.32 20.14
C TRP A 174 12.05 -1.68 20.35
N ASP A 175 11.08 -2.40 20.95
CA ASP A 175 9.81 -1.81 21.32
C ASP A 175 9.98 -0.93 22.56
N ARG A 176 9.67 0.36 22.40
CA ARG A 176 9.83 1.39 23.44
C ARG A 176 8.50 1.79 24.08
N TYR A 177 7.40 1.33 23.54
CA TYR A 177 6.07 1.87 23.84
C TYR A 177 5.15 0.83 24.46
N ALA A 178 5.31 -0.44 24.11
CA ALA A 178 4.54 -1.49 24.74
C ALA A 178 5.11 -1.89 26.10
N GLU A 179 4.22 -2.03 27.08
CA GLU A 179 4.55 -2.70 28.34
C GLU A 179 4.81 -4.19 28.09
N PRO A 180 5.66 -4.85 28.90
CA PRO A 180 6.00 -6.27 28.77
C PRO A 180 4.86 -7.20 29.24
N ASP A 181 3.63 -6.97 28.76
CA ASP A 181 2.41 -7.68 29.17
C ASP A 181 1.69 -8.36 27.99
N ASP A 182 0.46 -8.82 28.22
CA ASP A 182 -0.35 -9.49 27.19
C ASP A 182 -0.83 -8.55 26.07
N THR A 183 -0.53 -7.27 26.09
CA THR A 183 -0.87 -6.32 25.01
C THR A 183 0.31 -6.02 24.09
N ALA A 184 1.51 -6.51 24.42
CA ALA A 184 2.74 -6.11 23.73
C ALA A 184 2.80 -6.44 22.23
N SER A 185 2.13 -7.50 21.81
CA SER A 185 2.12 -7.90 20.40
C SER A 185 0.89 -8.71 20.01
N CYS A 186 0.78 -8.96 18.71
CA CYS A 186 -0.16 -9.93 18.17
C CYS A 186 0.22 -11.38 18.55
N TRP A 187 -0.69 -12.32 18.31
CA TRP A 187 -0.41 -13.74 18.50
C TRP A 187 0.54 -14.29 17.41
N ILE A 188 1.71 -14.76 17.83
CA ILE A 188 2.77 -15.28 16.97
C ILE A 188 2.79 -16.82 17.03
N ARG A 189 2.78 -17.47 15.87
CA ARG A 189 2.83 -18.94 15.76
C ARG A 189 4.21 -19.44 16.13
N VAL A 190 4.30 -20.54 16.88
CA VAL A 190 5.58 -21.11 17.29
C VAL A 190 5.89 -22.33 16.45
N SER A 191 7.04 -22.34 15.77
CA SER A 191 7.53 -23.54 15.07
C SER A 191 7.72 -24.69 16.07
N GLN A 192 7.25 -25.88 15.70
CA GLN A 192 7.39 -27.10 16.49
C GLN A 192 8.34 -28.07 15.77
N ASP A 193 8.94 -29.01 16.51
CA ASP A 193 9.78 -30.06 15.90
C ASP A 193 9.00 -30.92 14.91
N TRP A 194 7.72 -31.19 15.19
CA TRP A 194 6.83 -31.96 14.33
C TRP A 194 5.36 -31.60 14.53
N ALA A 195 4.64 -31.27 13.45
CA ALA A 195 3.22 -30.95 13.48
C ALA A 195 2.42 -31.74 12.42
N GLY A 196 1.37 -32.44 12.86
CA GLY A 196 0.45 -33.23 12.02
C GLY A 196 -1.02 -32.88 12.25
N GLY A 197 -1.92 -33.56 11.53
CA GLY A 197 -3.37 -33.34 11.61
C GLY A 197 -3.99 -33.86 12.90
N GLY A 198 -3.77 -33.16 14.02
CA GLY A 198 -4.26 -33.51 15.36
C GLY A 198 -3.26 -34.28 16.24
N TYR A 199 -2.00 -34.37 15.83
CA TYR A 199 -0.91 -35.03 16.56
C TYR A 199 0.42 -34.35 16.25
N GLY A 200 1.43 -34.54 17.09
CA GLY A 200 2.75 -33.94 16.92
C GLY A 200 3.47 -33.70 18.23
N SER A 201 4.58 -32.97 18.19
CA SER A 201 5.20 -32.39 19.37
C SER A 201 4.59 -31.03 19.69
N MET A 202 4.56 -30.68 20.97
CA MET A 202 4.16 -29.35 21.42
C MET A 202 5.05 -28.91 22.59
N ALA A 203 5.86 -27.88 22.36
CA ALA A 203 6.65 -27.21 23.38
C ALA A 203 6.32 -25.71 23.32
N ILE A 204 5.50 -25.25 24.26
CA ILE A 204 5.07 -23.84 24.34
C ILE A 204 6.13 -23.03 25.10
N PRO A 205 6.72 -21.99 24.50
CA PRO A 205 7.58 -21.05 25.21
C PRO A 205 6.84 -20.41 26.40
N ARG A 206 7.50 -20.34 27.56
CA ARG A 206 6.95 -19.75 28.78
C ARG A 206 7.28 -18.26 28.85
N ILE A 207 6.50 -17.51 29.63
CA ILE A 207 6.75 -16.08 29.87
C ILE A 207 8.19 -15.90 30.40
N GLY A 208 8.91 -14.93 29.84
CA GLY A 208 10.32 -14.65 30.13
C GLY A 208 11.33 -15.44 29.30
N HIS A 209 10.92 -16.47 28.54
CA HIS A 209 11.83 -17.17 27.63
C HIS A 209 12.24 -16.27 26.45
N GLU A 210 13.52 -16.33 26.09
CA GLU A 210 14.02 -15.75 24.84
C GLU A 210 13.69 -16.69 23.66
N VAL A 211 13.17 -16.12 22.58
CA VAL A 211 12.83 -16.82 21.35
C VAL A 211 13.40 -16.12 20.13
N VAL A 212 13.67 -16.88 19.08
CA VAL A 212 14.04 -16.36 17.76
C VAL A 212 12.76 -16.21 16.92
N VAL A 213 12.47 -14.99 16.50
CA VAL A 213 11.32 -14.63 15.67
C VAL A 213 11.79 -14.37 14.25
N SER A 214 11.18 -15.07 13.30
CA SER A 214 11.34 -14.83 11.87
C SER A 214 10.17 -14.01 11.33
N PHE A 215 10.36 -13.36 10.19
CA PHE A 215 9.34 -12.55 9.54
C PHE A 215 9.07 -13.11 8.15
N LEU A 216 7.83 -13.53 7.88
CA LEU A 216 7.46 -14.13 6.60
C LEU A 216 7.66 -13.13 5.46
N GLU A 217 8.40 -13.52 4.42
CA GLU A 217 8.82 -12.62 3.31
C GLU A 217 9.64 -11.39 3.77
N GLY A 218 10.15 -11.40 5.01
CA GLY A 218 10.78 -10.25 5.65
C GLY A 218 9.80 -9.13 6.00
N ASP A 219 8.49 -9.39 6.04
CA ASP A 219 7.44 -8.43 6.39
C ASP A 219 7.36 -8.25 7.92
N PRO A 220 7.65 -7.05 8.48
CA PRO A 220 7.57 -6.80 9.93
C PRO A 220 6.19 -7.11 10.53
N ASP A 221 5.13 -7.07 9.71
CA ASP A 221 3.75 -7.34 10.14
C ASP A 221 3.39 -8.84 10.14
N GLN A 222 4.32 -9.74 9.78
CA GLN A 222 4.09 -11.19 9.72
C GLN A 222 5.14 -12.00 10.50
N PRO A 223 5.24 -11.81 11.83
CA PRO A 223 6.10 -12.61 12.69
C PRO A 223 5.65 -14.08 12.81
N LEU A 224 6.63 -14.98 12.92
CA LEU A 224 6.50 -16.41 13.20
C LEU A 224 7.69 -16.87 14.05
#